data_AF-A0A2T5VB04-F1
#
_entry.id   AF-A0A2T5VB04-F1
#
_cell.length_a   1.000
_cell.length_b   1.000
_cell.length_c   1.000
_cell.angle_alpha   90.00
_cell.angle_beta   90.00
_cell.angle_gamma   90.00
#
_symmetry.space_group_name_H-M   'P 1'
#
loop_
_entity.id
_entity.type
_entity.pdbx_description
1 polymer ?
#
loop_
_entity_poly.entity_id
_entity_poly.type
_entity_poly.pdbx_seq_one_letter_code
_entity_poly.pdbx_strand_id
1 'polypeptide(L)'
;MRKAFRALIAPTITAIAAVAMVAGISMVAGTGARAADEPELIFKRSTVWKFLTPDHKLATYAVDDPLVEGVACHFTVPEKGGISGWLGVAEEVSDISLACRQVGPISFKGKFEQGEEMFRQRRSLFFKKMRIVRGCDARRNVLVYVVYSDKLVEGSPKNSTSTVPIMPWGDQMPAKCGDYLDD
;
A
#
# COMPACT_ATOMS: atom_id res chain seq x y z
N MET A 1 67.83 -23.04 44.85
CA MET A 1 69.09 -23.51 44.25
C MET A 1 68.77 -24.48 43.12
N ARG A 2 69.35 -24.27 41.93
CA ARG A 2 69.67 -25.29 40.88
C ARG A 2 68.44 -25.95 40.22
N LYS A 3 68.26 -26.03 38.90
CA LYS A 3 69.12 -25.81 37.72
C LYS A 3 68.19 -25.76 36.49
N ALA A 4 68.48 -24.85 35.56
CA ALA A 4 68.14 -25.00 34.15
C ALA A 4 68.94 -26.16 33.53
N PHE A 5 68.43 -26.83 32.49
CA PHE A 5 69.12 -26.97 31.18
C PHE A 5 68.40 -27.88 30.16
N ARG A 6 68.35 -27.36 28.91
CA ARG A 6 68.45 -28.05 27.61
C ARG A 6 67.29 -28.95 27.14
N ALA A 7 66.95 -29.01 25.85
CA ALA A 7 67.33 -28.26 24.65
C ALA A 7 66.42 -28.71 23.49
N LEU A 8 66.19 -27.77 22.56
CA LEU A 8 66.02 -27.91 21.10
C LEU A 8 65.35 -29.17 20.51
N ILE A 9 64.39 -28.96 19.62
CA ILE A 9 64.56 -29.08 18.16
C ILE A 9 63.31 -28.46 17.49
N ALA A 10 63.52 -27.44 16.66
CA ALA A 10 62.62 -27.10 15.54
C ALA A 10 63.23 -27.73 14.27
N PRO A 11 62.42 -28.09 13.27
CA PRO A 11 62.30 -27.14 12.16
C PRO A 11 60.93 -27.13 11.43
N THR A 12 60.55 -25.93 11.00
CA THR A 12 60.01 -25.53 9.68
C THR A 12 58.83 -26.25 9.01
N ILE A 13 57.76 -25.46 8.81
CA ILE A 13 57.08 -25.15 7.53
C ILE A 13 56.58 -26.35 6.70
N THR A 14 55.25 -26.55 6.67
CA THR A 14 54.54 -26.83 5.40
C THR A 14 53.01 -26.72 5.51
N ALA A 15 52.44 -26.06 4.50
CA ALA A 15 51.14 -26.34 3.89
C ALA A 15 49.83 -26.00 4.64
N ILE A 16 49.34 -24.80 4.33
CA ILE A 16 47.96 -24.50 3.93
C ILE A 16 47.29 -25.72 3.27
N ALA A 17 46.18 -26.21 3.83
CA ALA A 17 44.98 -26.69 3.11
C ALA A 17 44.08 -27.52 4.05
N ALA A 18 43.07 -26.88 4.63
CA ALA A 18 41.87 -27.56 5.08
C ALA A 18 40.67 -26.61 5.01
N VAL A 19 40.33 -26.22 3.77
CA VAL A 19 38.98 -25.77 3.43
C VAL A 19 38.18 -27.02 3.08
N ALA A 20 37.29 -27.47 3.95
CA ALA A 20 36.13 -28.28 3.57
C ALA A 20 35.10 -28.36 4.71
N MET A 21 33.90 -27.87 4.42
CA MET A 21 32.61 -28.27 5.01
C MET A 21 32.23 -27.78 6.42
N VAL A 22 31.98 -26.47 6.56
CA VAL A 22 30.87 -25.97 7.43
C VAL A 22 30.15 -24.81 6.72
N ALA A 23 29.61 -25.09 5.53
CA ALA A 23 28.75 -24.17 4.80
C ALA A 23 27.40 -24.87 4.57
N GLY A 24 26.56 -24.89 5.60
CA GLY A 24 25.26 -25.53 5.52
C GLY A 24 24.35 -25.06 6.65
N ILE A 25 23.28 -24.36 6.26
CA ILE A 25 22.13 -23.94 7.09
C ILE A 25 22.41 -22.70 7.96
N SER A 26 22.50 -21.54 7.30
CA SER A 26 22.00 -20.29 7.91
C SER A 26 20.69 -19.94 7.25
N MET A 27 19.69 -19.84 8.12
CA MET A 27 18.27 -19.89 7.86
C MET A 27 17.77 -18.77 6.95
N VAL A 28 16.78 -19.12 6.14
CA VAL A 28 15.87 -18.26 5.40
C VAL A 28 15.20 -17.28 6.37
N ALA A 29 15.82 -16.12 6.58
CA ALA A 29 15.27 -15.04 7.39
C ALA A 29 14.47 -14.10 6.48
N GLY A 30 13.15 -14.30 6.46
CA GLY A 30 12.17 -13.25 6.19
C GLY A 30 12.01 -12.80 4.74
N THR A 31 11.26 -13.57 3.95
CA THR A 31 10.41 -12.95 2.91
C THR A 31 9.27 -12.21 3.62
N GLY A 32 9.56 -11.04 4.18
CA GLY A 32 8.53 -10.10 4.58
C GLY A 32 7.82 -9.63 3.31
N ALA A 33 6.57 -10.05 3.14
CA ALA A 33 5.71 -9.63 2.05
C ALA A 33 5.63 -8.10 2.01
N ARG A 34 6.31 -7.47 1.05
CA ARG A 34 6.01 -6.09 0.65
C ARG A 34 4.98 -6.15 -0.47
N ALA A 35 3.72 -6.26 -0.09
CA ALA A 35 2.57 -6.16 -0.99
C ALA A 35 1.64 -5.04 -0.51
N ALA A 36 2.18 -3.84 -0.22
CA ALA A 36 1.42 -2.73 0.34
C ALA A 36 1.04 -1.65 -0.69
N ASP A 37 1.50 -1.74 -1.95
CA ASP A 37 1.28 -0.66 -2.93
C ASP A 37 0.21 -0.98 -3.98
N GLU A 38 -0.19 -2.24 -4.13
CA GLU A 38 -1.23 -2.63 -5.09
C GLU A 38 -2.56 -2.87 -4.36
N PRO A 39 -3.67 -2.29 -4.86
CA PRO A 39 -4.97 -2.45 -4.21
C PRO A 39 -5.44 -3.91 -4.35
N GLU A 40 -5.86 -4.52 -3.25
CA GLU A 40 -6.34 -5.89 -3.23
C GLU A 40 -7.74 -5.96 -3.85
N LEU A 41 -7.94 -6.80 -4.87
CA LEU A 41 -9.26 -7.04 -5.45
C LEU A 41 -10.08 -7.94 -4.52
N ILE A 42 -11.17 -7.41 -3.96
CA ILE A 42 -12.07 -8.19 -3.09
C ILE A 42 -13.08 -8.99 -3.91
N PHE A 43 -13.79 -8.33 -4.82
CA PHE A 43 -14.74 -9.00 -5.71
C PHE A 43 -15.05 -8.19 -6.96
N LYS A 44 -15.66 -8.88 -7.95
CA LYS A 44 -16.31 -8.27 -9.10
C LYS A 44 -17.79 -8.68 -9.18
N ARG A 45 -18.66 -7.74 -9.55
CA ARG A 45 -20.09 -7.99 -9.81
C ARG A 45 -20.49 -7.45 -11.17
N SER A 46 -21.10 -8.29 -12.00
CA SER A 46 -21.62 -7.86 -13.30
C SER A 46 -22.83 -6.96 -13.13
N THR A 47 -22.87 -5.84 -13.84
CA THR A 47 -24.01 -4.89 -13.82
C THR A 47 -24.86 -4.96 -15.08
N VAL A 48 -24.25 -5.22 -16.23
CA VAL A 48 -24.94 -5.31 -17.52
C VAL A 48 -24.40 -6.52 -18.27
N TRP A 49 -25.31 -7.44 -18.55
CA TRP A 49 -25.02 -8.64 -19.32
C TRP A 49 -24.93 -8.33 -20.82
N LYS A 50 -23.94 -8.92 -21.50
CA LYS A 50 -23.78 -8.83 -22.95
C LYS A 50 -23.72 -10.23 -23.56
N PHE A 51 -24.51 -10.46 -24.60
CA PHE A 51 -24.69 -11.79 -25.21
C PHE A 51 -23.40 -12.37 -25.84
N LEU A 52 -22.56 -11.54 -26.47
CA LEU A 52 -21.39 -12.00 -27.26
C LEU A 52 -20.03 -11.49 -26.75
N THR A 53 -20.00 -10.69 -25.70
CA THR A 53 -18.80 -9.95 -25.27
C THR A 53 -18.76 -9.86 -23.75
N PRO A 54 -17.60 -9.59 -23.12
CA PRO A 54 -17.54 -9.46 -21.66
C PRO A 54 -18.54 -8.45 -21.10
N ASP A 55 -19.13 -8.77 -19.96
CA ASP A 55 -20.08 -7.92 -19.23
C ASP A 55 -19.41 -6.66 -18.66
N HIS A 56 -20.22 -5.64 -18.41
CA HIS A 56 -19.80 -4.54 -17.53
C HIS A 56 -19.74 -5.04 -16.09
N LYS A 57 -18.70 -4.64 -15.36
CA LYS A 57 -18.47 -5.07 -13.98
C LYS A 57 -18.24 -3.88 -13.06
N LEU A 58 -18.58 -4.06 -11.79
CA LEU A 58 -18.09 -3.25 -10.69
C LEU A 58 -17.03 -4.07 -9.97
N ALA A 59 -15.81 -3.54 -9.89
CA ALA A 59 -14.70 -4.15 -9.18
C ALA A 59 -14.47 -3.36 -7.90
N THR A 60 -14.50 -4.05 -6.76
CA THR A 60 -14.28 -3.47 -5.43
C THR A 60 -12.92 -3.90 -4.92
N TYR A 61 -12.15 -2.92 -4.46
CA TYR A 61 -10.79 -3.08 -3.99
C TYR A 61 -10.64 -2.58 -2.55
N ALA A 62 -9.68 -3.13 -1.83
CA ALA A 62 -9.16 -2.60 -0.57
C ALA A 62 -7.77 -1.97 -0.78
N VAL A 63 -7.50 -0.90 -0.05
CA VAL A 63 -6.19 -0.26 0.03
C VAL A 63 -6.00 0.33 1.42
N ASP A 64 -4.83 0.14 2.00
CA ASP A 64 -4.45 0.73 3.28
C ASP A 64 -3.66 2.03 3.05
N ASP A 65 -3.75 2.98 3.99
CA ASP A 65 -2.98 4.22 3.90
C ASP A 65 -1.52 3.93 4.30
N PRO A 66 -0.52 4.20 3.42
CA PRO A 66 0.87 3.87 3.70
C PRO A 66 1.43 4.67 4.89
N LEU A 67 0.93 5.89 5.13
CA LEU A 67 1.40 6.81 6.18
C LEU A 67 0.53 6.79 7.44
N VAL A 68 -0.75 6.42 7.31
CA VAL A 68 -1.68 6.30 8.44
C VAL A 68 -2.08 4.83 8.64
N GLU A 69 -1.49 4.19 9.64
CA GLU A 69 -1.88 2.82 9.98
C GLU A 69 -3.24 2.77 10.67
N GLY A 70 -3.89 1.60 10.62
CA GLY A 70 -5.20 1.40 11.25
C GLY A 70 -6.38 1.96 10.47
N VAL A 71 -6.16 2.47 9.25
CA VAL A 71 -7.20 2.90 8.31
C VAL A 71 -7.15 2.05 7.04
N ALA A 72 -8.29 1.46 6.68
CA ALA A 72 -8.48 0.75 5.42
C ALA A 72 -9.56 1.41 4.59
N CYS A 73 -9.27 1.64 3.31
CA CYS A 73 -10.18 2.22 2.34
C CYS A 73 -10.64 1.18 1.32
N HIS A 74 -11.95 1.15 1.09
CA HIS A 74 -12.58 0.31 0.10
C HIS A 74 -13.09 1.22 -1.00
N PHE A 75 -12.71 0.95 -2.24
CA PHE A 75 -13.21 1.71 -3.37
C PHE A 75 -13.76 0.79 -4.45
N THR A 76 -14.81 1.24 -5.12
CA THR A 76 -15.44 0.51 -6.21
C THR A 76 -15.34 1.31 -7.49
N VAL A 77 -14.86 0.65 -8.54
CA VAL A 77 -14.73 1.22 -9.88
C VAL A 77 -15.51 0.38 -10.89
N PRO A 78 -16.19 1.03 -11.85
CA PRO A 78 -16.74 0.36 -13.01
C PRO A 78 -15.60 -0.04 -13.95
N GLU A 79 -15.73 -1.23 -14.53
CA GLU A 79 -14.91 -1.76 -15.61
C GLU A 79 -15.79 -1.94 -16.86
N LYS A 80 -15.33 -1.42 -18.00
CA LYS A 80 -16.09 -1.57 -19.25
C LYS A 80 -15.91 -2.96 -19.86
N GLY A 81 -17.03 -3.65 -20.06
CA GLY A 81 -17.13 -4.83 -20.91
C GLY A 81 -17.40 -4.49 -22.37
N GLY A 82 -17.42 -5.48 -23.26
CA GLY A 82 -17.52 -5.30 -24.71
C GLY A 82 -16.19 -5.51 -25.43
N ILE A 83 -16.21 -5.44 -26.77
CA ILE A 83 -15.00 -5.57 -27.61
C ILE A 83 -13.97 -4.49 -27.26
N SER A 84 -14.41 -3.25 -27.04
CA SER A 84 -13.51 -2.15 -26.64
C SER A 84 -12.89 -2.35 -25.26
N GLY A 85 -13.61 -2.94 -24.32
CA GLY A 85 -13.11 -3.30 -22.99
C GLY A 85 -12.10 -4.44 -23.06
N TRP A 86 -12.41 -5.47 -23.85
CA TRP A 86 -11.51 -6.60 -24.08
C TRP A 86 -10.21 -6.18 -24.77
N LEU A 87 -10.28 -5.28 -25.74
CA LEU A 87 -9.10 -4.73 -26.42
C LEU A 87 -8.38 -3.63 -25.61
N GLY A 88 -8.84 -3.29 -24.40
CA GLY A 88 -8.21 -2.29 -23.54
C GLY A 88 -8.28 -0.84 -24.05
N VAL A 89 -9.14 -0.58 -25.04
CA VAL A 89 -9.33 0.74 -25.68
C VAL A 89 -10.52 1.48 -25.08
N ALA A 90 -11.27 0.83 -24.18
CA ALA A 90 -12.41 1.45 -23.53
C ALA A 90 -11.96 2.56 -22.56
N GLU A 91 -12.55 3.74 -22.73
CA GLU A 91 -12.42 4.81 -21.75
C GLU A 91 -13.25 4.46 -20.51
N GLU A 92 -12.59 4.19 -19.38
CA GLU A 92 -13.25 3.82 -18.13
C GLU A 92 -14.13 4.94 -17.55
N VAL A 93 -15.23 4.59 -16.89
CA VAL A 93 -16.20 5.59 -16.35
C VAL A 93 -15.64 6.24 -15.08
N SER A 94 -15.89 7.53 -14.88
CA SER A 94 -15.34 8.31 -13.75
C SER A 94 -16.15 8.17 -12.45
N ASP A 95 -17.20 7.35 -12.42
CA ASP A 95 -17.97 7.10 -11.21
C ASP A 95 -17.18 6.19 -10.27
N ILE A 96 -16.83 6.69 -9.09
CA ILE A 96 -16.02 5.97 -8.10
C ILE A 96 -16.73 6.11 -6.75
N SER A 97 -16.86 4.99 -6.03
CA SER A 97 -17.32 4.99 -4.64
C SER A 97 -16.13 4.79 -3.72
N LEU A 98 -16.09 5.49 -2.58
CA LEU A 98 -15.05 5.36 -1.55
C LEU A 98 -15.68 5.20 -0.16
N ALA A 99 -15.17 4.25 0.61
CA ALA A 99 -15.49 4.05 2.01
C ALA A 99 -14.24 3.66 2.80
N CYS A 100 -13.76 4.58 3.63
CA CYS A 100 -12.64 4.37 4.54
C CYS A 100 -13.16 4.15 5.96
N ARG A 101 -12.52 3.25 6.71
CA ARG A 101 -12.87 2.92 8.09
C ARG A 101 -11.62 2.73 8.93
N GLN A 102 -11.75 3.04 10.22
CA GLN A 102 -10.79 2.63 11.23
C GLN A 102 -10.94 1.11 11.42
N VAL A 103 -9.88 0.37 11.13
CA VAL A 103 -9.79 -1.10 11.27
C VAL A 103 -8.81 -1.53 12.37
N GLY A 104 -8.10 -0.58 12.96
CA GLY A 104 -7.17 -0.80 14.05
C GLY A 104 -6.84 0.49 14.80
N PRO A 105 -5.88 0.44 15.74
CA PRO A 105 -5.38 1.65 16.38
C PRO A 105 -4.70 2.55 15.33
N ILE A 106 -5.04 3.83 15.33
CA ILE A 106 -4.50 4.78 14.35
C ILE A 106 -3.15 5.30 14.82
N SER A 107 -2.11 5.07 14.01
CA SER A 107 -0.75 5.59 14.18
C SER A 107 -0.26 6.23 12.89
N PHE A 108 0.49 7.33 13.03
CA PHE A 108 1.07 8.06 11.90
C PHE A 108 2.56 7.73 11.80
N LYS A 109 3.03 7.33 10.62
CA LYS A 109 4.45 7.05 10.34
C LYS A 109 5.27 8.29 10.03
N GLY A 110 4.61 9.39 9.70
CA GLY A 110 5.24 10.65 9.30
C GLY A 110 4.22 11.77 9.27
N LYS A 111 4.71 12.97 8.96
CA LYS A 111 3.85 14.11 8.66
C LYS A 111 3.37 14.07 7.22
N PHE A 112 2.28 14.79 6.94
CA PHE A 112 1.71 14.90 5.60
C PHE A 112 1.11 16.29 5.37
N GLU A 113 1.08 16.67 4.09
CA GLU A 113 0.42 17.91 3.66
C GLU A 113 -1.09 17.73 3.50
N GLN A 114 -1.85 18.82 3.61
CA GLN A 114 -3.28 18.78 3.33
C GLN A 114 -3.56 18.42 1.86
N GLY A 115 -4.26 17.32 1.64
CA GLY A 115 -4.57 16.83 0.29
C GLY A 115 -3.45 15.98 -0.33
N GLU A 116 -2.50 15.49 0.47
CA GLU A 116 -1.47 14.59 -0.03
C GLU A 116 -2.08 13.30 -0.62
N GLU A 117 -1.51 12.84 -1.74
CA GLU A 117 -1.94 11.63 -2.45
C GLU A 117 -1.51 10.39 -1.65
N MET A 118 -2.47 9.64 -1.12
CA MET A 118 -2.18 8.37 -0.45
C MET A 118 -2.12 7.19 -1.43
N PHE A 119 -2.83 7.28 -2.55
CA PHE A 119 -2.92 6.22 -3.54
C PHE A 119 -3.23 6.75 -4.93
N ARG A 120 -2.67 6.10 -5.96
CA ARG A 120 -2.93 6.43 -7.36
C ARG A 120 -2.92 5.22 -8.26
N GLN A 121 -3.94 5.15 -9.12
CA GLN A 121 -4.09 4.09 -10.11
C GLN A 121 -4.33 4.65 -11.51
N ARG A 122 -3.62 4.10 -12.50
CA ARG A 122 -3.87 4.39 -13.92
C ARG A 122 -5.00 3.49 -14.42
N ARG A 123 -6.03 4.08 -15.04
CA ARG A 123 -7.23 3.35 -15.48
C ARG A 123 -7.33 3.16 -16.99
N SER A 124 -6.62 3.94 -17.80
CA SER A 124 -6.62 3.76 -19.26
C SER A 124 -5.31 4.17 -19.91
N LEU A 125 -5.11 3.68 -21.14
CA LEU A 125 -3.99 4.09 -22.00
C LEU A 125 -4.05 5.59 -22.31
N PHE A 126 -5.24 6.13 -22.55
CA PHE A 126 -5.50 7.53 -22.88
C PHE A 126 -6.13 8.31 -21.70
N PHE A 127 -5.37 8.59 -20.65
CA PHE A 127 -5.61 9.78 -19.79
C PHE A 127 -6.57 9.73 -18.58
N LYS A 128 -6.98 8.57 -18.05
CA LYS A 128 -7.67 8.54 -16.74
C LYS A 128 -6.78 8.03 -15.62
N LYS A 129 -6.53 8.91 -14.65
CA LYS A 129 -5.83 8.62 -13.40
C LYS A 129 -6.82 8.82 -12.26
N MET A 130 -6.94 7.81 -11.41
CA MET A 130 -7.70 7.89 -10.18
C MET A 130 -6.72 8.13 -9.04
N ARG A 131 -7.07 9.07 -8.15
CA ARG A 131 -6.25 9.46 -7.01
C ARG A 131 -7.13 9.44 -5.78
N ILE A 132 -6.57 8.97 -4.66
CA ILE A 132 -7.17 9.12 -3.35
C ILE A 132 -6.24 10.02 -2.54
N VAL A 133 -6.78 11.17 -2.15
CA VAL A 133 -6.07 12.15 -1.32
C VAL A 133 -6.59 12.08 0.11
N ARG A 134 -5.72 12.40 1.05
CA ARG A 134 -6.04 12.47 2.48
C ARG A 134 -5.89 13.89 2.99
N GLY A 135 -6.68 14.23 3.99
CA GLY A 135 -6.58 15.48 4.74
C GLY A 135 -7.00 15.27 6.19
N CYS A 136 -6.68 16.23 7.04
CA CYS A 136 -7.05 16.21 8.46
C CYS A 136 -7.96 17.40 8.79
N ASP A 137 -9.14 17.12 9.34
CA ASP A 137 -9.92 18.11 10.07
C ASP A 137 -9.43 18.15 11.52
N ALA A 138 -8.42 18.98 11.79
CA ALA A 138 -7.77 19.08 13.09
C ALA A 138 -8.74 19.48 14.21
N ARG A 139 -9.79 20.26 13.90
CA ARG A 139 -10.77 20.70 14.90
C ARG A 139 -11.63 19.54 15.41
N ARG A 140 -11.99 18.61 14.52
CA ARG A 140 -12.86 17.47 14.85
C ARG A 140 -12.08 16.16 15.07
N ASN A 141 -10.76 16.17 14.84
CA ASN A 141 -9.90 14.99 14.82
C ASN A 141 -10.40 13.88 13.88
N VAL A 142 -10.66 14.27 12.63
CA VAL A 142 -11.21 13.39 11.59
C VAL A 142 -10.29 13.38 10.38
N LEU A 143 -9.96 12.19 9.88
CA LEU A 143 -9.29 12.05 8.59
C LEU A 143 -10.32 12.08 7.48
N VAL A 144 -10.06 12.89 6.46
CA VAL A 144 -10.93 13.08 5.31
C VAL A 144 -10.24 12.52 4.09
N TYR A 145 -10.85 11.53 3.47
CA TYR A 145 -10.36 10.91 2.24
C TYR A 145 -11.26 11.30 1.08
N VAL A 146 -10.67 11.76 -0.01
CA VAL A 146 -11.40 12.10 -1.23
C VAL A 146 -10.79 11.33 -2.39
N VAL A 147 -11.63 10.58 -3.11
CA VAL A 147 -11.25 9.99 -4.39
C VAL A 147 -11.80 10.83 -5.53
N TYR A 148 -10.99 11.04 -6.55
CA TYR A 148 -11.41 11.69 -7.79
C TYR A 148 -10.65 11.14 -9.00
N SER A 149 -11.22 11.36 -10.19
CA SER A 149 -10.58 11.01 -11.46
C SER A 149 -10.21 12.26 -12.22
N ASP A 150 -8.96 12.36 -12.64
CA ASP A 150 -8.55 13.40 -13.59
C ASP A 150 -9.16 13.09 -14.96
N LYS A 151 -9.74 14.10 -15.62
CA LYS A 151 -10.08 14.05 -17.05
C LYS A 151 -9.41 15.24 -17.72
N LEU A 152 -8.70 14.99 -18.81
CA LEU A 152 -7.73 15.92 -19.41
C LEU A 152 -8.31 17.24 -19.97
N VAL A 153 -9.63 17.36 -20.13
CA VAL A 153 -10.24 18.47 -20.91
C VAL A 153 -11.31 19.27 -20.15
N GLU A 154 -12.03 18.72 -19.17
CA GLU A 154 -13.13 19.43 -18.49
C GLU A 154 -13.18 19.27 -16.96
N GLY A 155 -12.28 18.46 -16.38
CA GLY A 155 -12.43 18.01 -15.00
C GLY A 155 -13.64 17.06 -14.87
N SER A 156 -13.49 15.96 -14.14
CA SER A 156 -14.67 15.15 -13.79
C SER A 156 -15.17 15.63 -12.43
N PRO A 157 -16.39 16.21 -12.32
CA PRO A 157 -16.96 16.58 -11.02
C PRO A 157 -17.33 15.35 -10.17
N LYS A 158 -16.96 14.15 -10.61
CA LYS A 158 -17.23 12.88 -9.94
C LYS A 158 -16.12 12.62 -8.93
N ASN A 159 -16.48 12.80 -7.67
CA ASN A 159 -15.68 12.44 -6.52
C ASN A 159 -16.52 11.65 -5.52
N SER A 160 -15.85 11.03 -4.57
CA SER A 160 -16.48 10.45 -3.38
C SER A 160 -15.62 10.79 -2.17
N THR A 161 -16.28 11.20 -1.09
CA THR A 161 -15.61 11.56 0.16
C THR A 161 -15.99 10.55 1.24
N SER A 162 -14.99 10.10 2.00
CA SER A 162 -15.17 9.32 3.21
C SER A 162 -14.47 10.01 4.37
N THR A 163 -15.07 9.96 5.55
CA THR A 163 -14.48 10.53 6.77
C THR A 163 -14.27 9.42 7.79
N VAL A 164 -13.11 9.45 8.45
CA VAL A 164 -12.73 8.48 9.48
C VAL A 164 -12.45 9.26 10.77
N PRO A 165 -13.40 9.27 11.72
CA PRO A 165 -13.13 9.86 13.01
C PRO A 165 -12.05 9.05 13.73
N ILE A 166 -11.04 9.72 14.27
CA ILE A 166 -9.99 9.03 15.04
C ILE A 166 -10.55 8.80 16.45
N MET A 167 -11.04 7.58 16.68
CA MET A 167 -11.61 7.16 17.94
C MET A 167 -10.60 6.35 18.76
N PRO A 168 -10.72 6.34 20.10
CA PRO A 168 -9.95 5.42 20.94
C PRO A 168 -10.17 3.98 20.49
N TRP A 169 -9.09 3.20 20.44
CA TRP A 169 -9.14 1.77 20.10
C TRP A 169 -8.89 0.94 21.36
N GLY A 170 -9.98 0.52 22.02
CA GLY A 170 -9.90 -0.02 23.38
C GLY A 170 -9.40 1.04 24.36
N ASP A 171 -8.38 0.70 25.14
CA ASP A 171 -7.79 1.60 26.15
C ASP A 171 -6.72 2.55 25.57
N GLN A 172 -6.47 2.50 24.26
CA GLN A 172 -5.45 3.35 23.63
C GLN A 172 -6.00 4.76 23.36
N MET A 173 -5.25 5.77 23.80
CA MET A 173 -5.59 7.16 23.52
C MET A 173 -5.49 7.45 22.01
N PRO A 174 -6.49 8.13 21.42
CA PRO A 174 -6.48 8.44 19.99
C PRO A 174 -5.38 9.45 19.67
N ALA A 175 -4.63 9.19 18.60
CA ALA A 175 -3.72 10.18 18.02
C ALA A 175 -4.49 11.42 17.54
N LYS A 176 -3.83 12.57 17.49
CA LYS A 176 -4.41 13.79 16.91
C LYS A 176 -3.82 14.03 15.53
N CYS A 177 -4.64 14.00 14.49
CA CYS A 177 -4.13 14.19 13.13
C CYS A 177 -3.49 15.57 12.91
N GLY A 178 -3.93 16.58 13.67
CA GLY A 178 -3.37 17.93 13.60
C GLY A 178 -1.89 18.01 14.02
N ASP A 179 -1.40 17.09 14.84
CA ASP A 179 0.00 17.06 15.27
C ASP A 179 0.93 16.54 14.15
N TYR A 180 0.36 15.97 13.08
CA TYR A 180 1.06 15.38 11.94
C TYR A 180 0.84 16.13 10.63
N LEU A 181 0.21 17.30 10.67
CA LEU A 181 0.14 18.18 9.51
C LEU A 181 1.45 18.95 9.33
N ASP A 182 1.92 19.03 8.10
CA ASP A 182 2.94 20.00 7.71
C ASP A 182 2.28 21.37 7.46
N ASP A 183 2.96 22.44 7.90
CA ASP A 183 2.51 23.84 7.81
C ASP A 183 2.65 24.42 6.40
#